data_AF-A0A934C7Q2-F1
#
_entry.id   AF-A0A934C7Q2-F1
#
_cell.length_a   1.000
_cell.length_b   1.000
_cell.length_c   1.000
_cell.angle_alpha   90.00
_cell.angle_beta   90.00
_cell.angle_gamma   90.00
#
_symmetry.space_group_name_H-M   'P 1'
#
loop_
_entity.id
_entity.type
_entity.pdbx_description
1 polymer ?
#
loop_
_entity_poly.entity_id
_entity_poly.type
_entity_poly.pdbx_seq_one_letter_code
_entity_poly.pdbx_strand_id
1 'polypeptide(L)'
;MTATTVTTAAEINRLHEEAKRCACASRQALQAALVAAWRAGQLLVEERKRVFHSMGPGAWLLWLKANFRGTARTAQRYMRLAHSVSDISVLQGMSLRQAYARLGIATEPKTPGKRRLRHTLPEHVVLANRLVRTLKRRPGQSDEEQGEAYRRDLRVLYEKLRPWFESPTALSSPSNIFAPQLSHRV
;
A
#
# COMPACT_ATOMS: atom_id res chain seq x y z
N MET A 1 21.78 59.62 -10.44
CA MET A 1 22.64 58.94 -9.44
C MET A 1 21.88 58.89 -8.12
N THR A 2 21.40 57.72 -7.70
CA THR A 2 21.07 57.43 -6.28
C THR A 2 20.98 55.90 -6.13
N ALA A 3 22.11 55.27 -5.83
CA ALA A 3 22.14 53.88 -5.42
C ALA A 3 21.54 53.81 -4.00
N THR A 4 20.31 53.33 -3.89
CA THR A 4 19.67 53.01 -2.60
C THR A 4 20.48 51.94 -1.91
N THR A 5 21.30 52.32 -0.93
CA THR A 5 21.86 51.43 0.08
C THR A 5 20.74 51.02 1.03
N VAL A 6 19.82 50.17 0.56
CA VAL A 6 18.89 49.48 1.45
C VAL A 6 19.76 48.73 2.46
N THR A 7 19.68 49.13 3.72
CA THR A 7 20.47 48.50 4.77
C THR A 7 20.07 47.03 4.84
N THR A 8 21.02 46.13 5.13
CA THR A 8 20.74 44.69 5.25
C THR A 8 19.57 44.43 6.21
N ALA A 9 19.46 45.22 7.28
CA ALA A 9 18.33 45.15 8.22
C ALA A 9 16.97 45.51 7.58
N ALA A 10 16.92 46.54 6.72
CA ALA A 10 15.70 46.90 6.01
C ALA A 10 15.25 45.81 5.04
N GLU A 11 16.18 45.18 4.32
CA GLU A 11 15.87 44.07 3.42
C GLU A 11 15.43 42.81 4.18
N ILE A 12 16.08 42.50 5.31
CA ILE A 12 15.65 41.40 6.21
C ILE A 12 14.20 41.61 6.67
N ASN A 13 13.88 42.82 7.15
CA ASN A 13 12.53 43.11 7.63
C ASN A 13 11.50 43.07 6.50
N ARG A 14 11.85 43.55 5.30
CA ARG A 14 10.99 43.44 4.12
C ARG A 14 10.69 41.98 3.77
N LEU A 15 11.72 41.13 3.71
CA LEU A 15 11.57 39.69 3.41
C LEU A 15 10.77 38.97 4.49
N HIS A 16 10.93 39.35 5.77
CA HIS A 16 10.13 38.82 6.87
C HIS A 16 8.64 39.16 6.74
N GLU A 17 8.31 40.41 6.39
CA GLU A 17 6.92 40.81 6.13
C GLU A 17 6.33 40.13 4.89
N GLU A 18 7.14 39.89 3.86
CA GLU A 18 6.73 39.07 2.72
C GLU A 18 6.45 37.61 3.12
N ALA A 19 7.33 37.01 3.92
CA ALA A 19 7.12 35.66 4.45
C ALA A 19 5.84 35.57 5.29
N LYS A 20 5.54 36.56 6.14
CA LYS A 20 4.27 36.64 6.89
C LYS A 20 3.04 36.70 5.98
N ARG A 21 3.09 37.52 4.93
CA ARG A 21 2.00 37.65 3.94
C ARG A 21 1.77 36.30 3.23
N CYS A 22 2.83 35.69 2.72
CA CYS A 22 2.77 34.37 2.08
C CYS A 22 2.23 33.28 3.03
N ALA A 23 2.66 33.28 4.30
CA ALA A 23 2.18 32.35 5.30
C ALA A 23 0.70 32.56 5.67
N CYS A 24 0.21 33.80 5.67
CA CYS A 24 -1.21 34.12 5.87
C CYS A 24 -2.05 33.63 4.69
N ALA A 25 -1.65 33.97 3.46
CA ALA A 25 -2.33 33.54 2.24
C ALA A 25 -2.38 32.01 2.11
N SER A 26 -1.27 31.33 2.41
CA SER A 26 -1.20 29.86 2.42
C SER A 26 -2.19 29.24 3.42
N ARG A 27 -2.26 29.77 4.65
CA ARG A 27 -3.22 29.30 5.66
C ARG A 27 -4.67 29.50 5.23
N GLN A 28 -4.99 30.64 4.62
CA GLN A 28 -6.32 30.90 4.09
C GLN A 28 -6.68 29.94 2.95
N ALA A 29 -5.76 29.68 2.02
CA ALA A 29 -5.97 28.73 0.92
C ALA A 29 -6.16 27.30 1.44
N LEU A 30 -5.38 26.88 2.43
CA LEU A 30 -5.52 25.57 3.07
C LEU A 30 -6.88 25.41 3.76
N GLN A 31 -7.33 26.46 4.47
CA GLN A 31 -8.65 26.47 5.10
C GLN A 31 -9.77 26.38 4.05
N ALA A 32 -9.68 27.16 2.96
CA ALA A 32 -10.65 27.12 1.88
C ALA A 32 -10.73 25.72 1.24
N ALA A 33 -9.58 25.08 1.00
CA ALA A 33 -9.51 23.72 0.48
C ALA A 33 -10.15 22.69 1.43
N LEU A 34 -9.94 22.83 2.74
CA LEU A 34 -10.54 21.97 3.76
C LEU A 34 -12.07 22.12 3.78
N VAL A 35 -12.58 23.36 3.76
CA VAL A 35 -14.02 23.63 3.72
C VAL A 35 -14.65 23.06 2.43
N ALA A 36 -13.99 23.24 1.29
CA ALA A 36 -14.46 22.69 0.01
C ALA A 36 -14.52 21.15 0.04
N ALA A 37 -13.50 20.49 0.60
CA ALA A 37 -13.46 19.04 0.75
C ALA A 37 -14.57 18.51 1.66
N TRP A 38 -14.84 19.21 2.77
CA TRP A 38 -15.93 18.88 3.69
C TRP A 38 -17.30 19.01 3.02
N ARG A 39 -17.57 20.14 2.34
CA ARG A 39 -18.82 20.35 1.59
C ARG A 39 -19.02 19.33 0.46
N ALA A 40 -17.96 19.03 -0.28
CA ALA A 40 -17.99 17.99 -1.30
C ALA A 40 -18.32 16.62 -0.68
N GLY A 41 -17.80 16.32 0.51
CA GLY A 41 -18.12 15.13 1.27
C GLY A 41 -19.60 15.02 1.63
N GLN A 42 -20.22 16.12 2.08
CA GLN A 42 -21.66 16.16 2.37
C GLN A 42 -22.50 15.87 1.13
N LEU A 43 -22.19 16.53 0.01
CA LEU A 43 -22.87 16.30 -1.27
C LEU A 43 -22.71 14.85 -1.74
N LEU A 44 -21.51 14.27 -1.63
CA LEU A 44 -21.26 12.88 -1.99
C LEU A 44 -22.04 11.89 -1.12
N VAL A 45 -22.28 12.20 0.16
CA VAL A 45 -23.13 11.36 1.03
C VAL A 45 -24.58 11.39 0.56
N GLU A 46 -25.11 12.56 0.22
CA GLU A 46 -26.48 12.69 -0.28
C GLU A 46 -26.66 12.05 -1.66
N GLU A 47 -25.72 12.27 -2.58
CA GLU A 47 -25.75 11.62 -3.90
C GLU A 47 -25.61 10.10 -3.78
N ARG A 48 -24.80 9.59 -2.86
CA ARG A 48 -24.72 8.14 -2.62
C ARG A 48 -26.06 7.56 -2.20
N LYS A 49 -26.82 8.27 -1.35
CA LYS A 49 -28.18 7.85 -0.99
C LYS A 49 -29.06 7.86 -2.23
N ARG A 50 -29.08 8.93 -3.03
CA ARG A 50 -29.90 9.02 -4.25
C ARG A 50 -29.63 7.87 -5.22
N VAL A 51 -28.35 7.64 -5.53
CA VAL A 51 -27.92 6.56 -6.44
C VAL A 51 -28.30 5.18 -5.90
N PHE A 52 -28.20 4.96 -4.60
CA PHE A 52 -28.61 3.69 -3.99
C PHE A 52 -30.12 3.44 -4.14
N HIS A 53 -30.95 4.48 -3.95
CA HIS A 53 -32.41 4.36 -4.12
C HIS A 53 -32.84 4.21 -5.58
N SER A 54 -32.16 4.86 -6.53
CA SER A 54 -32.56 4.84 -7.95
C SER A 54 -31.97 3.70 -8.76
N MET A 55 -30.72 3.30 -8.49
CA MET A 55 -29.96 2.36 -9.34
C MET A 55 -29.55 1.08 -8.59
N GLY A 56 -29.83 0.98 -7.29
CA GLY A 56 -29.58 -0.21 -6.50
C GLY A 56 -28.12 -0.41 -6.03
N PRO A 57 -27.86 -1.50 -5.30
CA PRO A 57 -26.54 -1.81 -4.75
C PRO A 57 -25.51 -2.10 -5.86
N GLY A 58 -24.46 -1.27 -5.94
CA GLY A 58 -23.33 -1.45 -6.87
C GLY A 58 -23.17 -0.34 -7.92
N ALA A 59 -24.22 0.42 -8.21
CA ALA A 59 -24.20 1.51 -9.19
C ALA A 59 -23.34 2.72 -8.76
N TRP A 60 -23.05 2.85 -7.46
CA TRP A 60 -22.30 3.98 -6.89
C TRP A 60 -20.92 4.17 -7.54
N LEU A 61 -20.16 3.10 -7.76
CA LEU A 61 -18.82 3.22 -8.35
C LEU A 61 -18.87 3.67 -9.81
N LEU A 62 -19.89 3.24 -10.56
CA LEU A 62 -20.11 3.66 -11.94
C LEU A 62 -20.50 5.14 -12.00
N TRP A 63 -21.45 5.56 -11.16
CA TRP A 63 -21.84 6.96 -11.03
C TRP A 63 -20.65 7.84 -10.64
N LEU A 64 -19.83 7.38 -9.69
CA LEU A 64 -18.67 8.13 -9.24
C LEU A 64 -17.63 8.29 -10.35
N LYS A 65 -17.39 7.25 -11.16
CA LYS A 65 -16.48 7.31 -12.31
C LYS A 65 -16.96 8.30 -13.39
N ALA A 66 -18.28 8.42 -13.57
CA ALA A 66 -18.85 9.33 -14.57
C ALA A 66 -18.91 10.79 -14.09
N ASN A 67 -19.21 11.02 -12.81
CA ASN A 67 -19.56 12.37 -12.30
C ASN A 67 -18.46 13.01 -11.43
N PHE A 68 -17.56 12.23 -10.83
CA PHE A 68 -16.52 12.74 -9.95
C PHE A 68 -15.14 12.67 -10.60
N ARG A 69 -14.47 13.82 -10.71
CA ARG A 69 -13.13 13.93 -11.33
C ARG A 69 -12.00 13.34 -10.49
N GLY A 70 -12.26 13.01 -9.22
CA GLY A 70 -11.27 12.41 -8.33
C GLY A 70 -11.35 10.89 -8.27
N THR A 71 -10.47 10.28 -7.47
CA THR A 71 -10.50 8.83 -7.25
C THR A 71 -11.60 8.44 -6.26
N ALA A 72 -12.07 7.18 -6.32
CA ALA A 72 -12.99 6.63 -5.33
C ALA A 72 -12.48 6.77 -3.89
N ARG A 73 -11.15 6.65 -3.70
CA ARG A 73 -10.50 6.83 -2.39
C ARG A 73 -10.55 8.28 -1.91
N THR A 74 -10.44 9.26 -2.82
CA THR A 74 -10.61 10.68 -2.50
C THR A 74 -12.04 10.97 -2.08
N ALA A 75 -13.03 10.49 -2.83
CA ALA A 75 -14.45 10.64 -2.49
C ALA A 75 -14.76 10.04 -1.11
N GLN A 76 -14.27 8.83 -0.84
CA GLN A 76 -14.42 8.18 0.46
C GLN A 76 -13.82 9.00 1.60
N ARG A 77 -12.65 9.63 1.40
CA ARG A 77 -12.03 10.50 2.40
C ARG A 77 -12.86 11.76 2.67
N TYR A 78 -13.39 12.40 1.62
CA TYR A 78 -14.28 13.55 1.78
C TYR A 78 -15.57 13.17 2.51
N MET A 79 -16.20 12.05 2.15
CA MET A 79 -17.38 11.56 2.85
C MET A 79 -17.11 11.23 4.32
N ARG A 80 -15.96 10.61 4.64
CA ARG A 80 -15.55 10.36 6.03
C ARG A 80 -15.31 11.65 6.79
N LEU A 81 -14.63 12.63 6.17
CA LEU A 81 -14.42 13.95 6.75
C LEU A 81 -15.75 14.63 7.10
N ALA A 82 -16.71 14.63 6.18
CA ALA A 82 -18.04 15.19 6.39
C ALA A 82 -18.84 14.45 7.47
N HIS A 83 -18.68 13.14 7.57
CA HIS A 83 -19.36 12.33 8.58
C HIS A 83 -18.77 12.50 9.99
N SER A 84 -17.44 12.63 10.10
CA SER A 84 -16.75 12.72 11.39
C SER A 84 -16.83 14.09 12.06
N VAL A 85 -17.18 15.14 11.32
CA VAL A 85 -17.16 16.52 11.83
C VAL A 85 -18.44 17.24 11.42
N SER A 86 -19.26 17.60 12.41
CA SER A 86 -20.48 18.39 12.23
C SER A 86 -20.19 19.87 11.98
N ASP A 87 -19.17 20.42 12.63
CA ASP A 87 -18.73 21.81 12.45
C ASP A 87 -17.25 21.89 12.06
N ILE A 88 -16.99 22.45 10.86
CA ILE A 88 -15.67 22.60 10.28
C ILE A 88 -14.78 23.58 11.06
N SER A 89 -15.36 24.43 11.91
CA SER A 89 -14.63 25.37 12.78
C SER A 89 -13.65 24.64 13.71
N VAL A 90 -13.95 23.40 14.11
CA VAL A 90 -13.09 22.55 14.96
C VAL A 90 -11.74 22.23 14.30
N LEU A 91 -11.68 22.30 12.97
CA LEU A 91 -10.48 22.05 12.18
C LEU A 91 -9.84 23.35 11.65
N GLN A 92 -10.28 24.51 12.14
CA GLN A 92 -9.76 25.79 11.69
C GLN A 92 -8.24 25.89 11.89
N GLY A 93 -7.56 26.35 10.85
CA GLY A 93 -6.10 26.50 10.87
C GLY A 93 -5.33 25.21 10.59
N MET A 94 -6.02 24.08 10.37
CA MET A 94 -5.39 22.84 9.94
C MET A 94 -5.36 22.71 8.41
N SER A 95 -4.30 22.09 7.90
CA SER A 95 -4.28 21.57 6.53
C SER A 95 -5.13 20.30 6.40
N LEU A 96 -5.54 19.97 5.17
CA LEU A 96 -6.29 18.74 4.87
C LEU A 96 -5.60 17.47 5.43
N ARG A 97 -4.26 17.41 5.36
CA ARG A 97 -3.48 16.28 5.87
C ARG A 97 -3.50 16.20 7.40
N GLN A 98 -3.38 17.34 8.08
CA GLN A 98 -3.48 17.41 9.54
C GLN A 98 -4.88 17.05 10.02
N ALA A 99 -5.92 17.54 9.34
CA ALA A 99 -7.31 17.17 9.61
C ALA A 99 -7.52 15.65 9.49
N TYR A 100 -7.04 15.04 8.41
CA TYR A 100 -7.12 13.58 8.24
C TYR A 100 -6.36 12.81 9.31
N ALA A 101 -5.14 13.24 9.66
CA ALA A 101 -4.36 12.62 10.72
C ALA A 101 -5.08 12.69 12.07
N ARG A 102 -5.62 13.87 12.42
CA ARG A 102 -6.40 14.08 13.66
C ARG A 102 -7.64 13.20 13.73
N LEU A 103 -8.33 13.03 12.61
CA LEU A 103 -9.55 12.21 12.52
C LEU A 103 -9.27 10.72 12.32
N GLY A 104 -8.00 10.29 12.28
CA GLY A 104 -7.64 8.90 11.98
C GLY A 104 -8.04 8.44 10.57
N ILE A 105 -8.31 9.38 9.65
CA ILE A 105 -8.58 9.07 8.24
C ILE A 105 -7.25 8.72 7.59
N ALA A 106 -6.99 7.42 7.43
CA ALA A 106 -5.73 6.91 6.91
C ALA A 106 -5.31 7.59 5.59
N THR A 107 -4.39 8.54 5.70
CA THR A 107 -3.49 8.94 4.62
C THR A 107 -2.34 7.95 4.62
N GLU A 108 -2.59 6.73 4.14
CA GLU A 108 -1.49 5.81 3.86
C GLU A 108 -0.43 6.59 3.08
N PRO A 109 0.85 6.53 3.49
CA PRO A 109 1.90 7.06 2.65
C PRO A 109 1.75 6.41 1.27
N LYS A 110 2.04 7.16 0.20
CA LYS A 110 2.36 6.55 -1.09
C LYS A 110 3.64 5.74 -0.90
N THR A 111 3.60 4.64 -0.15
CA THR A 111 4.57 3.59 -0.37
C THR A 111 4.30 3.13 -1.80
N PRO A 112 5.29 3.17 -2.71
CA PRO A 112 5.15 2.47 -3.97
C PRO A 112 4.82 1.05 -3.54
N GLY A 113 3.59 0.62 -3.82
CA GLY A 113 3.11 -0.66 -3.32
C GLY A 113 4.19 -1.66 -3.69
N LYS A 114 4.80 -2.30 -2.70
CA LYS A 114 5.52 -3.54 -2.94
C LYS A 114 4.44 -4.43 -3.53
N ARG A 115 4.32 -4.43 -4.86
CA ARG A 115 3.58 -5.44 -5.59
C ARG A 115 4.13 -6.70 -4.97
N ARG A 116 3.30 -7.42 -4.20
CA ARG A 116 3.65 -8.77 -3.81
C ARG A 116 3.93 -9.43 -5.14
N LEU A 117 5.20 -9.67 -5.44
CA LEU A 117 5.58 -10.38 -6.64
C LEU A 117 4.89 -11.72 -6.46
N ARG A 118 3.75 -11.89 -7.14
CA ARG A 118 3.03 -13.16 -7.18
C ARG A 118 3.82 -14.03 -8.12
N HIS A 119 5.01 -14.43 -7.68
CA HIS A 119 5.69 -15.56 -8.29
C HIS A 119 4.86 -16.76 -7.87
N THR A 120 3.95 -17.17 -8.75
CA THR A 120 3.31 -18.46 -8.65
C THR A 120 4.42 -19.49 -8.65
N LEU A 121 4.52 -20.30 -7.59
CA LEU A 121 5.46 -21.40 -7.57
C LEU A 121 5.13 -22.32 -8.76
N PRO A 122 6.13 -22.75 -9.55
CA PRO A 122 5.89 -23.70 -10.63
C PRO A 122 5.15 -24.94 -10.11
N GLU A 123 4.24 -25.48 -10.92
CA GLU A 123 3.31 -26.55 -10.51
C GLU A 123 4.04 -27.79 -9.96
N HIS A 124 5.20 -28.11 -10.51
CA HIS A 124 6.04 -29.22 -10.06
C HIS A 124 6.55 -29.04 -8.62
N VAL A 125 6.83 -27.80 -8.18
CA VAL A 125 7.24 -27.51 -6.79
C VAL A 125 6.08 -27.69 -5.83
N VAL A 126 4.87 -27.32 -6.25
CA VAL A 126 3.64 -27.49 -5.46
C VAL A 126 3.30 -28.97 -5.33
N LEU A 127 3.40 -29.74 -6.42
CA LEU A 127 3.17 -31.19 -6.44
C LEU A 127 4.19 -31.93 -5.59
N ALA A 128 5.47 -31.60 -5.68
CA ALA A 128 6.52 -32.19 -4.85
C ALA A 128 6.27 -31.95 -3.35
N ASN A 129 5.91 -30.72 -2.95
CA ASN A 129 5.56 -30.43 -1.57
C ASN A 129 4.31 -31.20 -1.11
N ARG A 130 3.33 -31.38 -1.98
CA ARG A 130 2.12 -32.16 -1.67
C ARG A 130 2.45 -33.63 -1.46
N LEU A 131 3.27 -34.22 -2.32
CA LEU A 131 3.80 -35.59 -2.21
C LEU A 131 4.61 -35.80 -0.93
N VAL A 132 5.51 -34.87 -0.61
CA VAL A 132 6.29 -34.94 0.64
C VAL A 132 5.37 -34.90 1.86
N ARG A 133 4.30 -34.08 1.84
CA ARG A 133 3.34 -34.03 2.94
C ARG A 133 2.48 -35.28 3.06
N THR A 134 2.09 -35.90 1.94
CA THR A 134 1.34 -37.16 1.96
C THR A 134 2.22 -38.32 2.45
N LEU A 135 3.49 -38.37 2.04
CA LEU A 135 4.45 -39.39 2.48
C LEU A 135 4.88 -39.21 3.95
N LYS A 136 4.91 -37.97 4.46
CA LYS A 136 5.22 -37.68 5.89
C LYS A 136 4.04 -37.95 6.83
N ARG A 137 2.83 -38.19 6.33
CA ARG A 137 1.67 -38.50 7.18
C ARG A 137 1.87 -39.92 7.74
N ARG A 138 1.97 -40.05 9.08
CA ARG A 138 2.23 -41.35 9.75
C ARG A 138 1.14 -42.39 9.41
N PRO A 139 1.52 -43.67 9.23
CA PRO A 139 0.60 -44.75 8.86
C PRO A 139 -0.13 -45.22 10.11
N GLY A 140 -1.45 -45.06 10.10
CA GLY A 140 -2.35 -45.68 11.08
C GLY A 140 -3.77 -45.83 10.53
N GLN A 141 -3.96 -45.67 9.22
CA GLN A 141 -5.30 -45.63 8.62
C GLN A 141 -5.38 -46.00 7.13
N SER A 142 -4.33 -46.57 6.54
CA SER A 142 -4.37 -47.08 5.15
C SER A 142 -3.47 -48.30 5.04
N ASP A 143 -4.00 -49.36 4.47
CA ASP A 143 -3.42 -50.71 4.34
C ASP A 143 -1.93 -50.67 3.96
N GLU A 144 -1.12 -51.47 4.65
CA GLU A 144 0.33 -51.59 4.44
C GLU A 144 0.68 -51.85 2.96
N GLU A 145 -0.22 -52.55 2.25
CA GLU A 145 -0.15 -52.82 0.81
C GLU A 145 -0.14 -51.55 -0.05
N GLN A 146 -0.94 -50.53 0.29
CA GLN A 146 -0.97 -49.26 -0.44
C GLN A 146 0.35 -48.49 -0.24
N GLY A 147 0.89 -48.53 0.98
CA GLY A 147 2.18 -47.91 1.29
C GLY A 147 3.33 -48.54 0.51
N GLU A 148 3.33 -49.87 0.37
CA GLU A 148 4.33 -50.56 -0.46
C GLU A 148 4.13 -50.31 -1.95
N ALA A 149 2.89 -50.28 -2.45
CA ALA A 149 2.58 -49.95 -3.83
C ALA A 149 3.11 -48.54 -4.19
N TYR A 150 2.84 -47.54 -3.35
CA TYR A 150 3.38 -46.19 -3.53
C TYR A 150 4.92 -46.15 -3.50
N ARG A 151 5.57 -46.93 -2.63
CA ARG A 151 7.04 -47.02 -2.61
C ARG A 151 7.61 -47.70 -3.85
N ARG A 152 6.92 -48.71 -4.41
CA ARG A 152 7.31 -49.36 -5.68
C ARG A 152 7.15 -48.40 -6.86
N ASP A 153 6.02 -47.70 -6.95
CA ASP A 153 5.74 -46.74 -8.03
C ASP A 153 6.71 -45.54 -8.01
N LEU A 154 7.01 -45.02 -6.81
CA LEU A 154 7.94 -43.90 -6.65
C LEU A 154 9.41 -44.31 -6.83
N ARG A 155 9.75 -45.60 -6.78
CA ARG A 155 11.12 -46.08 -7.01
C ARG A 155 11.60 -45.78 -8.42
N VAL A 156 10.72 -45.92 -9.42
CA VAL A 156 11.06 -45.61 -10.82
C VAL A 156 11.32 -44.11 -11.02
N LEU A 157 10.52 -43.26 -10.36
CA LEU A 157 10.73 -41.82 -10.36
C LEU A 157 12.06 -41.46 -9.65
N TYR A 158 12.34 -42.12 -8.52
CA TYR A 158 13.58 -41.93 -7.77
C TYR A 158 14.80 -42.29 -8.60
N GLU A 159 14.87 -43.48 -9.23
CA GLU A 159 16.01 -43.87 -10.06
C GLU A 159 16.27 -42.91 -11.23
N LYS A 160 15.22 -42.29 -11.80
CA LYS A 160 15.37 -41.27 -12.85
C LYS A 160 15.93 -39.95 -12.32
N LEU A 161 15.57 -39.57 -11.09
CA LEU A 161 16.03 -38.34 -10.44
C LEU A 161 17.35 -38.53 -9.70
N ARG A 162 17.71 -39.77 -9.38
CA ARG A 162 18.89 -40.18 -8.63
C ARG A 162 20.19 -39.55 -9.16
N PRO A 163 20.45 -39.45 -10.47
CA PRO A 163 21.68 -38.83 -10.96
C PRO A 163 21.78 -37.35 -10.58
N TRP A 164 20.66 -36.67 -10.36
CA TRP A 164 20.64 -35.24 -10.07
C TRP A 164 20.84 -34.94 -8.58
N PHE A 165 20.59 -35.92 -7.71
CA PHE A 165 20.71 -35.78 -6.26
C PHE A 165 21.91 -36.55 -5.67
N GLU A 166 22.33 -37.64 -6.31
CA GLU A 166 23.39 -38.54 -5.81
C GLU A 166 24.66 -38.54 -6.66
N SER A 167 24.77 -37.71 -7.71
CA SER A 167 26.05 -37.59 -8.43
C SER A 167 27.16 -37.17 -7.46
N PRO A 168 28.22 -37.98 -7.28
CA PRO A 168 29.33 -37.67 -6.39
C PRO A 168 30.31 -36.73 -7.09
N THR A 169 29.88 -35.51 -7.35
CA THR A 169 30.72 -34.35 -7.73
C THR A 169 29.93 -33.09 -7.34
N ALA A 170 30.22 -32.34 -6.28
CA ALA A 170 31.47 -32.19 -5.56
C ALA A 170 31.21 -31.81 -4.09
N LEU A 171 31.68 -32.66 -3.17
CA LEU A 171 32.32 -32.19 -1.94
C LEU A 171 33.63 -31.48 -2.33
N SER A 172 33.56 -30.28 -2.87
CA SER A 172 34.66 -29.31 -2.86
C SER A 172 34.19 -27.97 -3.41
N SER A 173 33.74 -27.10 -2.50
CA SER A 173 34.12 -25.67 -2.41
C SER A 173 32.97 -24.88 -1.75
N PRO A 174 33.19 -24.28 -0.57
CA PRO A 174 32.25 -23.37 0.04
C PRO A 174 32.42 -21.99 -0.60
N SER A 175 31.83 -21.76 -1.76
CA SER A 175 31.67 -20.39 -2.27
C SER A 175 30.33 -19.86 -1.83
N ASN A 176 30.37 -19.09 -0.74
CA ASN A 176 29.34 -18.17 -0.28
C ASN A 176 28.63 -17.46 -1.46
N ILE A 177 27.40 -17.86 -1.76
CA ILE A 177 26.48 -17.11 -2.65
C ILE A 177 25.58 -16.17 -1.81
N PHE A 178 25.65 -16.21 -0.48
CA PHE A 178 24.98 -15.28 0.42
C PHE A 178 25.99 -14.59 1.34
N ALA A 179 26.69 -13.58 0.82
CA ALA A 179 27.31 -12.56 1.66
C ALA A 179 26.53 -11.24 1.49
N PRO A 180 25.86 -10.73 2.53
CA PRO A 180 25.38 -9.36 2.54
C PRO A 180 26.60 -8.45 2.68
N GLN A 181 26.90 -7.65 1.68
CA GLN A 181 27.92 -6.60 1.77
C GLN A 181 27.42 -5.51 2.72
N LEU A 182 27.78 -5.66 4.00
CA LEU A 182 27.68 -4.62 5.02
C LEU A 182 29.01 -3.85 5.11
N SER A 183 28.87 -2.53 5.00
CA SER A 183 29.85 -1.45 5.10
C SER A 183 30.75 -1.49 6.35
N HIS A 184 32.02 -1.07 6.21
CA HIS A 184 32.75 -0.14 7.11
C HIS A 184 34.06 0.31 6.39
N ARG A 185 34.25 1.60 6.03
CA ARG A 185 34.85 2.70 6.80
C ARG A 185 36.17 2.34 7.50
N VAL A 186 37.29 2.81 6.93
CA VAL A 186 38.32 3.65 7.57
C VAL A 186 38.78 4.66 6.53
#